data_AF-A0A1X7L448-F1
#
_entry.id   AF-A0A1X7L448-F1
#
_cell.length_a   1.000
_cell.length_b   1.000
_cell.length_c   1.000
_cell.angle_alpha   90.00
_cell.angle_beta   90.00
_cell.angle_gamma   90.00
#
_symmetry.space_group_name_H-M   'P 1'
#
loop_
_entity.id
_entity.type
_entity.pdbx_description
1 polymer ?
#
loop_
_entity_poly.entity_id
_entity_poly.type
_entity_poly.pdbx_seq_one_letter_code
_entity_poly.pdbx_strand_id
1 'polypeptide(L)'
;MTHSYIDVLRDIHLELSQGETAAVVGASGAGKSTLAALAVGVHEPAKGSMQREGSVVLVPRRLTISAVVPRADNSYQPGGHY
;
A
#
# COMPACT_ATOMS: atom_id res chain seq x y z
N MET A 1 -2.88 -23.41 24.90
CA MET A 1 -1.95 -22.89 23.89
C MET A 1 -2.32 -21.45 23.59
N THR A 2 -1.58 -20.48 24.13
CA THR A 2 -1.92 -19.06 24.03
C THR A 2 -1.11 -18.46 22.89
N HIS A 3 -1.75 -18.15 21.75
CA HIS A 3 -1.08 -17.39 20.69
C HIS A 3 -0.90 -15.95 21.18
N SER A 4 0.35 -15.52 21.37
CA SER A 4 0.67 -14.13 21.71
C SER A 4 0.64 -13.29 20.43
N TYR A 5 -0.29 -12.34 20.35
CA TYR A 5 -0.30 -11.35 19.28
C TYR A 5 0.78 -10.30 19.58
N ILE A 6 1.63 -9.98 18.60
CA ILE A 6 2.68 -8.96 18.75
C ILE A 6 2.29 -7.76 17.91
N ASP A 7 2.16 -6.60 18.56
CA ASP A 7 1.91 -5.34 17.88
C ASP A 7 3.16 -4.91 17.08
N VAL A 8 2.99 -4.76 15.76
CA VAL A 8 4.07 -4.34 14.85
C VAL A 8 4.46 -2.88 15.08
N LEU A 9 3.48 -2.02 15.39
CA LEU A 9 3.66 -0.61 15.68
C LEU A 9 3.04 -0.29 17.03
N ARG A 10 3.75 0.48 17.86
CA ARG A 10 3.37 0.83 19.23
C ARG A 10 3.74 2.28 19.49
N ASP A 11 2.81 3.03 20.06
CA ASP A 11 2.99 4.41 20.54
C ASP A 11 3.66 5.36 19.51
N ILE A 12 3.16 5.32 18.28
CA ILE A 12 3.65 6.17 17.19
C ILE A 12 2.91 7.51 17.21
N HIS A 13 3.66 8.59 17.27
CA HIS A 13 3.19 9.96 17.05
C HIS A 13 3.96 10.56 15.87
N LEU A 14 3.23 10.96 14.83
CA LEU A 14 3.80 11.56 13.62
C LEU A 14 2.84 12.63 13.12
N GLU A 15 3.36 13.84 12.94
CA GLU A 15 2.67 14.96 12.31
C GLU A 15 3.54 15.44 11.15
N LEU A 16 2.91 15.69 10.00
CA LEU A 16 3.57 16.20 8.80
C LEU A 16 2.70 17.30 8.20
N SER A 17 3.29 18.48 8.05
CA SER A 17 2.66 19.64 7.46
C SER A 17 2.86 19.67 5.94
N GLN A 18 2.05 20.46 5.24
CA GLN A 18 2.20 20.67 3.82
C GLN A 18 3.59 21.23 3.48
N GLY A 19 4.26 20.63 2.50
CA GLY A 19 5.61 21.02 2.08
C GLY A 19 6.75 20.42 2.92
N GLU A 20 6.43 19.69 3.99
CA GLU A 20 7.44 18.96 4.76
C GLU A 20 7.82 17.65 4.09
N THR A 21 9.11 17.30 4.21
CA THR A 21 9.63 16.00 3.78
C THR A 21 10.27 15.31 4.98
N ALA A 22 9.79 14.12 5.30
CA ALA A 22 10.37 13.28 6.34
C ALA A 22 10.79 11.92 5.81
N ALA A 23 11.79 11.33 6.47
CA ALA A 23 12.28 10.00 6.17
C ALA A 23 12.14 9.09 7.40
N VAL A 24 11.54 7.92 7.19
CA VAL A 24 11.44 6.87 8.22
C VAL A 24 12.54 5.84 7.96
N VAL A 25 13.52 5.77 8.85
CA VAL A 25 14.69 4.89 8.74
C VAL A 25 14.72 3.86 9.88
N GLY A 26 15.35 2.71 9.64
CA GLY A 26 15.47 1.64 10.65
C GLY A 26 15.75 0.27 10.05
N ALA A 27 16.10 -0.71 10.89
CA ALA A 27 16.45 -2.07 10.49
C ALA A 27 15.33 -2.81 9.72
N SER A 28 15.67 -3.88 9.01
CA SER A 28 14.67 -4.76 8.40
C SER A 28 13.73 -5.31 9.48
N GLY A 29 12.42 -5.32 9.22
CA GLY A 29 11.41 -5.75 10.20
C GLY A 29 10.97 -4.68 11.21
N ALA A 30 11.55 -3.49 11.22
CA ALA A 30 11.18 -2.41 12.17
C ALA A 30 9.77 -1.78 11.95
N GLY A 31 8.92 -2.35 11.08
CA GLY A 31 7.56 -1.85 10.87
C GLY A 31 7.41 -0.70 9.85
N LYS A 32 8.47 -0.26 9.16
CA LYS A 32 8.42 0.87 8.20
C LYS A 32 7.37 0.71 7.10
N SER A 33 7.29 -0.45 6.46
CA SER A 33 6.30 -0.73 5.42
C SER A 33 4.88 -0.81 5.99
N THR A 34 4.74 -1.28 7.24
CA THR A 34 3.46 -1.27 7.96
C THR A 34 3.01 0.16 8.25
N LEU A 35 3.94 1.04 8.66
CA LEU A 35 3.64 2.46 8.87
C LEU A 35 3.23 3.14 7.57
N ALA A 36 3.92 2.85 6.46
CA ALA A 36 3.57 3.38 5.14
C ALA A 36 2.18 2.87 4.67
N ALA A 37 1.87 1.59 4.90
CA ALA A 37 0.56 1.01 4.59
C ALA A 37 -0.57 1.64 5.43
N LEU A 38 -0.32 1.91 6.72
CA LEU A 38 -1.24 2.68 7.55
C LEU A 38 -1.41 4.10 7.02
N ALA A 39 -0.32 4.80 6.68
CA ALA A 39 -0.39 6.19 6.19
C ALA A 39 -1.25 6.35 4.94
N VAL A 40 -1.31 5.33 4.07
CA VAL A 40 -2.13 5.35 2.85
C VAL A 40 -3.50 4.69 3.00
N GLY A 41 -3.84 4.18 4.19
CA GLY A 41 -5.13 3.55 4.47
C GLY A 41 -5.29 2.11 3.97
N VAL A 42 -4.20 1.42 3.61
CA VAL A 42 -4.24 -0.03 3.33
C VAL A 42 -4.52 -0.83 4.60
N HIS A 43 -4.09 -0.30 5.75
CA HIS A 43 -4.44 -0.82 7.07
C HIS A 43 -5.15 0.27 7.89
N GLU A 44 -6.01 -0.16 8.81
CA GLU A 44 -6.57 0.69 9.85
C GLU A 44 -5.75 0.54 11.15
N PRO A 45 -5.60 1.62 11.93
CA PRO A 45 -4.94 1.54 13.22
C PRO A 45 -5.75 0.64 14.17
N ALA A 46 -5.10 -0.34 14.80
CA ALA A 46 -5.75 -1.19 15.79
C ALA A 46 -6.21 -0.41 17.04
N LYS A 47 -5.53 0.70 17.35
CA LYS A 47 -5.83 1.63 18.44
C LYS A 47 -5.41 3.05 18.01
N GLY A 48 -6.08 4.06 18.57
CA GLY A 48 -5.81 5.47 18.27
C GLY A 48 -6.53 5.95 17.01
N SER A 49 -6.04 7.03 16.42
CA SER A 49 -6.63 7.67 15.25
C SER A 49 -5.56 8.11 14.26
N MET A 50 -5.96 8.27 13.00
CA MET A 50 -5.14 8.83 11.95
C MET A 50 -5.99 9.77 11.11
N GLN A 51 -5.47 10.98 10.87
CA GLN A 51 -6.11 11.99 10.05
C GLN A 51 -5.17 12.33 8.88
N ARG A 52 -5.76 12.57 7.71
CA ARG A 52 -5.04 12.80 6.46
C ARG A 52 -5.81 13.84 5.68
N GLU A 53 -5.11 14.83 5.17
CA GLU A 53 -5.69 15.81 4.25
C GLU A 53 -5.23 15.52 2.83
N GLY A 54 -6.17 15.56 1.87
CA GLY A 54 -5.90 15.30 0.46
C GLY A 54 -5.65 13.81 0.13
N SER A 55 -5.03 13.59 -1.03
CA SER A 55 -4.75 12.25 -1.56
C SER A 55 -3.36 11.77 -1.13
N VAL A 56 -3.31 10.59 -0.49
CA VAL A 56 -2.04 9.93 -0.14
C VAL A 56 -1.80 8.76 -1.09
N VAL A 57 -0.59 8.66 -1.64
CA VAL A 57 -0.21 7.60 -2.59
C VAL A 57 1.00 6.84 -2.06
N LEU A 58 0.95 5.51 -2.14
CA LEU A 58 2.08 4.64 -1.84
C LEU A 58 2.73 4.17 -3.15
N VAL A 59 4.02 4.42 -3.31
CA VAL A 59 4.81 3.79 -4.37
C VAL A 59 5.37 2.47 -3.81
N PRO A 60 4.90 1.31 -4.28
CA PRO A 60 5.32 0.05 -3.70
C PRO A 60 6.77 -0.27 -4.08
N ARG A 61 7.49 -0.92 -3.16
CA ARG A 61 8.89 -1.31 -3.34
C ARG A 61 9.11 -2.24 -4.54
N ARG A 62 8.08 -2.98 -4.94
CA ARG A 62 8.08 -3.83 -6.12
C ARG A 62 6.78 -3.59 -6.88
N LEU A 63 6.90 -3.14 -8.12
CA LEU A 63 5.81 -3.02 -9.07
C LEU A 63 5.90 -4.20 -10.03
N THR A 64 4.83 -5.01 -10.08
CA THR A 64 4.67 -6.04 -11.11
C THR A 64 3.50 -5.63 -11.99
N ILE A 65 3.75 -5.33 -13.25
CA ILE A 65 2.70 -5.12 -14.24
C ILE A 65 2.39 -6.49 -14.83
N SER A 66 1.33 -7.14 -14.36
CA SER A 66 0.77 -8.28 -15.10
C SER A 66 0.01 -7.73 -16.30
N ALA A 67 0.44 -8.15 -17.49
CA ALA A 67 0.00 -7.78 -18.83
C ALA A 67 -1.23 -6.85 -18.91
N VAL A 68 -1.05 -5.71 -19.58
CA VAL A 68 -2.15 -4.94 -20.16
C VAL A 68 -2.83 -5.85 -21.19
N VAL A 69 -4.03 -6.33 -20.88
CA VAL A 69 -4.87 -7.00 -21.89
C VAL A 69 -5.25 -5.91 -22.89
N PRO A 70 -4.77 -5.97 -24.16
CA PRO A 70 -5.30 -5.08 -25.18
C PRO A 70 -6.79 -5.38 -25.26
N ARG A 71 -7.65 -4.36 -25.21
CA ARG A 71 -9.05 -4.56 -25.53
C ARG A 71 -9.08 -5.12 -26.95
N ALA A 72 -9.36 -6.41 -27.09
CA ALA A 72 -9.71 -7.00 -28.37
C ALA A 72 -10.93 -6.23 -28.87
N ASP A 73 -10.74 -5.46 -29.93
CA ASP A 73 -11.84 -5.02 -30.74
C ASP A 73 -12.54 -6.28 -31.26
N ASN A 74 -13.81 -6.40 -30.90
CA ASN A 74 -14.63 -7.57 -31.20
C ASN A 74 -14.90 -7.65 -32.71
N SER A 75 -13.97 -8.23 -33.48
CA SER A 75 -14.16 -8.51 -34.90
C SER A 75 -13.39 -9.74 -35.42
N TYR A 76 -13.06 -10.70 -34.55
CA TYR A 76 -12.61 -12.01 -35.04
C TYR A 76 -13.80 -12.85 -35.50
N GLN A 77 -14.04 -12.88 -36.81
CA GLN A 77 -14.89 -13.87 -37.46
C GLN A 77 -13.98 -14.96 -38.05
N PRO A 78 -14.01 -16.21 -37.54
CA PRO A 78 -13.32 -17.30 -38.20
C PRO A 78 -14.08 -17.66 -39.48
N GLY A 79 -13.59 -17.16 -40.62
CA GLY A 79 -14.00 -17.57 -41.95
C GLY A 79 -12.91 -18.43 -42.59
N GLY A 80 -13.21 -19.70 -42.85
CA GLY A 80 -12.31 -20.59 -43.57
C GLY A 80 -12.78 -22.04 -43.48
N HIS A 81 -13.41 -22.51 -44.56
CA HIS A 81 -13.77 -23.91 -44.79
C HIS A 81 -12.54 -24.81 -44.68
N TYR A 82 -12.61 -25.86 -43.88
CA TYR A 82 -12.51 -27.28 -44.27
C TYR A 82 -13.21 -28.12 -43.21
#